data_AF-R1CH27-F1
#
_entry.id   AF-R1CH27-F1
#
_cell.length_a   1.000
_cell.length_b   1.000
_cell.length_c   1.000
_cell.angle_alpha   90.00
_cell.angle_beta   90.00
_cell.angle_gamma   90.00
#
_symmetry.space_group_name_H-M   'P 1'
#
loop_
_entity.id
_entity.type
_entity.pdbx_description
1 polymer ?
#
loop_
_entity_poly.entity_id
_entity_poly.type
_entity_poly.pdbx_seq_one_letter_code
_entity_poly.pdbx_strand_id
1 'polypeptide(L)'
;MPLVTPSLAVSNCTLPHSPLPVRDGSLCSVPACAACGRLLPSLLLIGSIKTGSTLLWGRLVDYSEGAIDTGRTTDKGYISKKEKDFFGDPAQWRRGRGWYERAWPKCPASGARTVVGIDATPAYHVWYDAPKNMAAFYGRALGQLRLVWMLRDPLKSYGGDWDRVTFDAFTAPKLNRSRETGRERDTLSAERRL
;
A
#
# COMPACT_ATOMS: atom_id res chain seq x y z
N MET A 1 21.54 -49.27 -3.30
CA MET A 1 21.08 -47.92 -3.72
C MET A 1 19.65 -47.74 -3.23
N PRO A 2 19.36 -46.85 -2.27
CA PRO A 2 17.99 -46.44 -2.02
C PRO A 2 17.69 -45.13 -2.77
N LEU A 3 16.53 -45.11 -3.43
CA LEU A 3 15.94 -43.97 -4.11
C LEU A 3 15.53 -42.89 -3.09
N VAL A 4 16.01 -41.66 -3.30
CA VAL A 4 15.58 -40.48 -2.56
C VAL A 4 14.39 -39.87 -3.31
N THR A 5 13.20 -39.93 -2.73
CA THR A 5 12.04 -39.13 -3.16
C THR A 5 12.14 -37.72 -2.58
N PRO A 6 11.92 -36.65 -3.38
CA PRO A 6 11.86 -35.30 -2.83
C PRO A 6 10.49 -35.08 -2.18
N SER A 7 10.48 -34.87 -0.86
CA SER A 7 9.29 -34.45 -0.12
C SER A 7 9.02 -32.96 -0.38
N LEU A 8 7.87 -32.68 -0.97
CA LEU A 8 7.31 -31.33 -1.12
C LEU A 8 6.99 -30.76 0.26
N ALA A 9 7.85 -29.88 0.78
CA ALA A 9 7.54 -29.09 1.96
C ALA A 9 6.52 -28.00 1.61
N VAL A 10 5.23 -28.35 1.67
CA VAL A 10 4.13 -27.39 1.75
C VAL A 10 4.17 -26.78 3.15
N SER A 11 4.78 -25.61 3.29
CA SER A 11 4.70 -24.84 4.53
C SER A 11 3.36 -24.10 4.57
N ASN A 12 2.35 -24.79 5.11
CA ASN A 12 1.07 -24.21 5.48
C ASN A 12 1.29 -23.22 6.63
N CYS A 13 0.94 -21.96 6.41
CA CYS A 13 0.81 -20.98 7.48
C CYS A 13 -0.48 -21.27 8.26
N THR A 14 -0.43 -22.21 9.19
CA THR A 14 -1.49 -22.42 10.17
C THR A 14 -1.04 -21.78 11.49
N LEU A 15 -1.75 -20.73 11.92
CA LEU A 15 -1.55 -20.11 13.23
C LEU A 15 -2.02 -21.08 14.33
N PRO A 16 -1.19 -21.48 15.31
CA PRO A 16 -1.70 -22.12 16.50
C PRO A 16 -2.26 -21.07 17.45
N HIS A 17 -3.46 -21.33 17.96
CA HIS A 17 -4.06 -20.61 19.07
C HIS A 17 -3.20 -20.81 20.32
N SER A 18 -2.57 -19.76 20.83
CA SER A 18 -2.02 -19.70 22.19
C SER A 18 -2.06 -18.25 22.68
N PRO A 19 -2.41 -18.02 23.95
CA PRO A 19 -2.39 -16.69 24.54
C PRO A 19 -0.95 -16.36 24.98
N LEU A 20 -0.52 -15.11 24.73
CA LEU A 20 0.78 -14.46 25.09
C LEU A 20 1.82 -14.33 23.94
N PRO A 21 2.59 -13.22 23.92
CA PRO A 21 2.43 -12.19 22.90
C PRO A 21 3.38 -12.33 21.69
N VAL A 22 2.89 -11.83 20.56
CA VAL A 22 3.56 -11.62 19.27
C VAL A 22 5.03 -11.21 19.45
N ARG A 23 5.95 -12.16 19.25
CA ARG A 23 7.38 -11.89 19.12
C ARG A 23 7.71 -11.51 17.68
N ASP A 24 8.09 -10.24 17.57
CA ASP A 24 9.02 -9.66 16.60
C ASP A 24 8.63 -9.71 15.11
N GLY A 25 7.68 -8.84 14.77
CA GLY A 25 7.58 -8.25 13.44
C GLY A 25 8.73 -7.27 13.13
N SER A 26 9.99 -7.74 13.23
CA SER A 26 11.11 -7.00 12.64
C SER A 26 11.01 -7.14 11.14
N LEU A 27 10.91 -6.02 10.42
CA LEU A 27 11.28 -6.04 9.02
C LEU A 27 12.71 -6.58 8.96
N CYS A 28 12.93 -7.70 8.27
CA CYS A 28 14.30 -8.21 8.06
C CYS A 28 15.13 -7.08 7.45
N SER A 29 16.45 -7.10 7.67
CA SER A 29 17.47 -6.13 7.22
C SER A 29 17.45 -5.69 5.73
N VAL A 30 16.47 -6.12 4.93
CA VAL A 30 16.12 -5.63 3.59
C VAL A 30 14.85 -4.80 3.72
N PRO A 31 14.83 -3.50 3.37
CA PRO A 31 13.76 -2.59 3.77
C PRO A 31 12.40 -3.11 3.26
N ALA A 32 11.54 -3.53 4.20
CA ALA A 32 10.16 -4.00 4.03
C ALA A 32 9.89 -5.50 3.79
N CYS A 33 10.80 -6.40 4.18
CA CYS A 33 10.44 -7.81 4.34
C CYS A 33 9.59 -8.04 5.61
N ALA A 34 8.27 -8.21 5.47
CA ALA A 34 7.37 -8.45 6.59
C ALA A 34 7.56 -9.83 7.24
N ALA A 35 7.05 -10.00 8.45
CA ALA A 35 7.09 -11.27 9.20
C ALA A 35 6.50 -12.47 8.43
N CYS A 36 5.59 -12.22 7.47
CA CYS A 36 5.02 -13.24 6.59
C CYS A 36 5.90 -13.60 5.37
N GLY A 37 7.13 -13.07 5.28
CA GLY A 37 8.07 -13.35 4.21
C GLY A 37 7.68 -12.74 2.86
N ARG A 38 6.96 -11.62 2.86
CA ARG A 38 6.56 -10.86 1.66
C ARG A 38 7.27 -9.52 1.61
N LEU A 39 7.65 -9.11 0.40
CA LEU A 39 8.30 -7.83 0.13
C LEU A 39 7.26 -6.70 0.06
N LEU A 40 6.85 -6.19 1.21
CA LEU A 40 5.90 -5.08 1.25
C LEU A 40 6.54 -3.80 0.70
N PRO A 41 5.75 -2.81 0.26
CA PRO A 41 6.32 -1.60 -0.29
C PRO A 41 6.91 -0.73 0.82
N SER A 42 8.22 -0.52 0.78
CA SER A 42 8.92 0.49 1.59
C SER A 42 8.94 1.86 0.91
N LEU A 43 8.64 1.94 -0.40
CA LEU A 43 8.54 3.19 -1.15
C LEU A 43 7.08 3.47 -1.51
N LEU A 44 6.54 4.59 -1.05
CA LEU A 44 5.17 5.02 -1.34
C LEU A 44 5.18 6.36 -2.09
N LEU A 45 4.65 6.39 -3.31
CA LEU A 45 4.38 7.64 -4.01
C LEU A 45 2.94 8.05 -3.67
N ILE A 46 2.82 8.92 -2.66
CA ILE A 46 1.54 9.24 -2.01
C ILE A 46 0.78 10.39 -2.67
N GLY A 47 1.42 11.12 -3.59
CA GLY A 47 0.80 12.24 -4.26
C GLY A 47 1.78 13.10 -5.03
N SER A 48 1.31 14.23 -5.57
CA SER A 48 -0.11 14.58 -5.74
C SER A 48 -0.70 14.01 -7.04
N ILE A 49 -2.01 14.10 -7.23
CA ILE A 49 -2.64 13.74 -8.50
C ILE A 49 -2.26 14.80 -9.55
N LYS A 50 -2.08 14.37 -10.81
CA LYS A 50 -1.67 15.22 -11.96
C LYS A 50 -0.29 15.91 -11.86
N THR A 51 0.59 15.46 -10.97
CA THR A 51 1.96 15.99 -10.85
C THR A 51 3.01 15.19 -11.63
N GLY A 52 2.58 14.29 -12.53
CA GLY A 52 3.48 13.43 -13.29
C GLY A 52 3.84 12.11 -12.60
N SER A 53 3.08 11.69 -11.58
CA SER A 53 3.32 10.44 -10.85
C SER A 53 3.39 9.19 -11.72
N THR A 54 2.62 9.12 -12.81
CA THR A 54 2.69 8.01 -13.77
C THR A 54 4.03 7.99 -14.52
N LEU A 55 4.52 9.16 -14.94
CA LEU A 55 5.80 9.27 -15.63
C LEU A 55 6.94 8.91 -14.67
N LEU A 56 6.94 9.45 -13.45
CA LEU A 56 7.95 9.12 -12.44
C LEU A 56 7.95 7.61 -12.13
N TRP A 57 6.78 7.03 -11.85
CA TRP A 57 6.65 5.60 -11.59
C TRP A 57 7.19 4.76 -12.76
N GLY A 58 6.79 5.07 -13.99
CA GLY A 58 7.25 4.35 -15.18
C GLY A 58 8.77 4.41 -15.34
N ARG A 59 9.36 5.61 -15.24
CA ARG A 59 10.82 5.78 -15.32
C ARG A 59 11.56 5.08 -14.19
N LEU A 60 11.04 5.11 -12.96
CA LEU A 60 11.63 4.40 -11.83
C LEU A 60 11.63 2.90 -12.08
N VAL A 61 10.53 2.33 -12.56
CA VAL A 61 10.44 0.89 -12.86
C VAL A 61 11.41 0.54 -14.00
N ASP A 62 11.32 1.25 -15.13
CA ASP A 62 12.10 0.97 -16.33
C ASP A 62 13.62 1.06 -16.10
N TYR A 63 14.07 2.09 -15.37
CA TYR A 63 15.51 2.33 -15.15
C TYR A 63 16.06 1.67 -13.89
N SER A 64 15.22 1.04 -13.06
CA SER A 64 15.71 0.32 -11.87
C SER A 64 16.38 -1.02 -12.18
N GLU A 65 16.27 -1.50 -13.42
CA GLU A 65 16.76 -2.81 -13.86
C GLU A 65 16.33 -3.95 -12.90
N GLY A 66 15.07 -3.91 -12.45
CA GLY A 66 14.49 -4.91 -11.54
C GLY A 66 14.76 -4.67 -10.05
N ALA A 67 15.35 -3.54 -9.66
CA ALA A 67 15.46 -3.16 -8.24
C ALA A 67 14.14 -2.63 -7.65
N ILE A 68 13.16 -2.26 -8.48
CA ILE A 68 11.82 -1.84 -8.06
C ILE A 68 10.78 -2.90 -8.43
N ASP A 69 10.02 -3.37 -7.43
CA ASP A 69 8.92 -4.32 -7.62
C ASP A 69 7.56 -3.62 -7.48
N THR A 70 6.68 -3.82 -8.45
CA THR A 70 5.35 -3.19 -8.53
C THR A 70 4.24 -4.05 -7.90
N GLY A 71 4.61 -5.20 -7.37
CA GLY A 71 3.71 -6.28 -7.04
C GLY A 71 3.00 -6.84 -8.27
N ARG A 72 2.13 -7.82 -8.00
CA ARG A 72 1.23 -8.44 -8.96
C ARG A 72 0.08 -7.52 -9.30
N THR A 73 -0.39 -7.64 -10.54
CA THR A 73 -1.66 -7.06 -10.98
C THR A 73 -2.80 -7.64 -10.16
N THR A 74 -3.69 -6.79 -9.66
CA THR A 74 -4.93 -7.18 -8.97
C THR A 74 -6.11 -7.18 -9.96
N ASP A 75 -7.31 -7.43 -9.44
CA ASP A 75 -8.58 -7.30 -10.16
C ASP A 75 -8.88 -5.88 -10.68
N LYS A 76 -8.14 -4.86 -10.22
CA LYS A 76 -8.18 -3.50 -10.78
C LYS A 76 -7.47 -3.42 -12.15
N GLY A 77 -6.91 -4.52 -12.67
CA GLY A 77 -6.26 -4.55 -13.98
C GLY A 77 -4.91 -3.82 -13.99
N TYR A 78 -4.42 -3.43 -15.17
CA TYR A 78 -3.05 -2.91 -15.35
C TYR A 78 -2.70 -1.73 -14.43
N ILE A 79 -3.67 -0.85 -14.13
CA ILE A 79 -3.47 0.30 -13.23
C ILE A 79 -3.01 -0.14 -11.83
N SER A 80 -3.35 -1.35 -11.38
CA SER A 80 -2.90 -1.89 -10.08
C SER A 80 -1.41 -2.14 -10.01
N LYS A 81 -0.68 -2.22 -11.13
CA LYS A 81 0.80 -2.24 -11.09
C LYS A 81 1.34 -0.95 -10.47
N LYS A 82 0.63 0.16 -10.67
CA LYS A 82 0.99 1.46 -10.10
C LYS A 82 0.22 1.76 -8.81
N GLU A 83 -1.11 1.68 -8.87
CA GLU A 83 -2.01 2.23 -7.86
C GLU A 83 -2.84 1.11 -7.22
N LYS A 84 -2.46 0.69 -6.01
CA LYS A 84 -3.19 -0.34 -5.25
C LYS A 84 -4.43 0.21 -4.55
N ASP A 85 -4.44 1.52 -4.26
CA ASP A 85 -5.49 2.23 -3.51
C ASP A 85 -5.80 1.68 -2.12
N PHE A 86 -4.99 0.75 -1.62
CA PHE A 86 -5.33 -0.07 -0.46
C PHE A 86 -5.56 0.75 0.81
N PHE A 87 -4.71 1.74 1.05
CA PHE A 87 -4.80 2.53 2.28
C PHE A 87 -5.92 3.58 2.24
N GLY A 88 -6.39 4.00 1.07
CA GLY A 88 -7.32 5.12 0.96
C GLY A 88 -8.70 4.81 0.39
N ASP A 89 -8.86 3.78 -0.44
CA ASP A 89 -10.17 3.31 -0.90
C ASP A 89 -10.79 2.37 0.14
N PRO A 90 -11.95 2.72 0.75
CA PRO A 90 -12.64 1.85 1.70
C PRO A 90 -12.94 0.45 1.16
N ALA A 91 -13.19 0.30 -0.15
CA ALA A 91 -13.44 -0.99 -0.77
C ALA A 91 -12.19 -1.88 -0.78
N GLN A 92 -11.01 -1.31 -1.05
CA GLN A 92 -9.75 -2.06 -0.99
C GLN A 92 -9.34 -2.35 0.45
N TRP A 93 -9.49 -1.38 1.36
CA TRP A 93 -9.14 -1.54 2.77
C TRP A 93 -9.92 -2.69 3.44
N ARG A 94 -11.22 -2.81 3.15
CA ARG A 94 -12.08 -3.90 3.68
C ARG A 94 -11.64 -5.30 3.25
N ARG A 95 -10.83 -5.43 2.19
CA ARG A 95 -10.26 -6.72 1.78
C ARG A 95 -9.18 -7.22 2.75
N GLY A 96 -8.70 -6.33 3.61
CA GLY A 96 -7.83 -6.63 4.74
C GLY A 96 -6.38 -6.85 4.36
N ARG A 97 -5.54 -6.95 5.39
CA ARG A 97 -4.08 -7.11 5.30
C ARG A 97 -3.67 -8.19 4.32
N GLY A 98 -4.24 -9.40 4.45
CA GLY A 98 -3.84 -10.54 3.64
C GLY A 98 -4.06 -10.33 2.14
N TRP A 99 -5.07 -9.55 1.75
CA TRP A 99 -5.28 -9.21 0.33
C TRP A 99 -4.13 -8.37 -0.21
N TYR A 100 -3.72 -7.33 0.53
CA TYR A 100 -2.63 -6.45 0.12
C TYR A 100 -1.28 -7.17 0.14
N GLU A 101 -0.98 -7.93 1.19
CA GLU A 101 0.28 -8.68 1.31
C GLU A 101 0.46 -9.70 0.17
N ARG A 102 -0.63 -10.33 -0.29
CA ARG A 102 -0.59 -11.24 -1.44
C ARG A 102 -0.27 -10.53 -2.75
N ALA A 103 -0.46 -9.22 -2.87
CA ALA A 103 -0.04 -8.50 -4.07
C ALA A 103 1.49 -8.53 -4.23
N TRP A 104 2.25 -8.78 -3.18
CA TRP A 104 3.71 -8.68 -3.21
C TRP A 104 4.39 -10.04 -3.35
N PRO A 105 5.59 -10.11 -3.96
CA PRO A 105 6.34 -11.35 -4.06
C PRO A 105 6.84 -11.82 -2.69
N LYS A 106 7.38 -13.05 -2.65
CA LYS A 106 8.14 -13.50 -1.49
C LYS A 106 9.40 -12.65 -1.35
N CYS A 107 9.86 -12.50 -0.12
CA CYS A 107 11.14 -11.87 0.17
C CYS A 107 12.29 -12.52 -0.62
N PRO A 108 13.23 -11.72 -1.16
CA PRO A 108 14.43 -12.25 -1.76
C PRO A 108 15.19 -13.14 -0.77
N ALA A 109 15.88 -14.17 -1.30
CA ALA A 109 16.80 -14.96 -0.49
C ALA A 109 17.93 -14.10 0.06
N SER A 110 18.53 -14.51 1.19
CA SER A 110 19.71 -13.84 1.73
C SER A 110 20.82 -13.77 0.68
N GLY A 111 21.44 -12.59 0.52
CA GLY A 111 22.50 -12.34 -0.48
C GLY A 111 22.00 -12.06 -1.90
N ALA A 112 20.69 -12.09 -2.15
CA ALA A 112 20.12 -11.66 -3.43
C ALA A 112 20.18 -10.13 -3.60
N ARG A 113 20.00 -9.65 -4.84
CA ARG A 113 19.87 -8.22 -5.16
C ARG A 113 18.81 -7.58 -4.26
N THR A 114 19.12 -6.39 -3.73
CA THR A 114 18.14 -5.62 -2.97
C THR A 114 17.02 -5.18 -3.90
N VAL A 115 15.78 -5.50 -3.52
CA VAL A 115 14.57 -5.10 -4.24
C VAL A 115 13.69 -4.29 -3.29
N VAL A 116 13.09 -3.22 -3.80
CA VAL A 116 12.18 -2.34 -3.06
C VAL A 116 10.79 -2.42 -3.69
N GLY A 117 9.78 -2.75 -2.89
CA GLY A 117 8.39 -2.65 -3.33
C GLY A 117 7.94 -1.20 -3.44
N ILE A 118 7.21 -0.86 -4.51
CA ILE A 118 6.61 0.46 -4.72
C ILE A 118 5.08 0.39 -4.84
N ASP A 119 4.36 1.13 -3.99
CA ASP A 119 2.95 1.45 -4.19
C ASP A 119 2.84 2.94 -4.52
N ALA A 120 2.49 3.23 -5.77
CA ALA A 120 2.50 4.57 -6.33
C ALA A 120 1.10 5.12 -6.52
N THR A 121 0.33 5.14 -5.43
CA THR A 121 -1.03 5.69 -5.39
C THR A 121 -1.03 7.19 -5.05
N PRO A 122 -1.15 8.08 -6.05
CA PRO A 122 -1.07 9.52 -5.83
C PRO A 122 -2.26 10.09 -5.06
N ALA A 123 -3.34 9.34 -4.87
CA ALA A 123 -4.51 9.79 -4.13
C ALA A 123 -4.35 9.67 -2.60
N TYR A 124 -3.31 9.02 -2.08
CA TYR A 124 -3.09 8.89 -0.64
C TYR A 124 -3.00 10.24 0.09
N HIS A 125 -2.51 11.31 -0.57
CA HIS A 125 -2.46 12.65 0.03
C HIS A 125 -3.83 13.33 0.24
N VAL A 126 -4.89 12.90 -0.46
CA VAL A 126 -6.26 13.46 -0.30
C VAL A 126 -7.22 12.50 0.39
N TRP A 127 -6.88 11.22 0.52
CA TRP A 127 -7.70 10.25 1.24
C TRP A 127 -7.43 10.33 2.73
N TYR A 128 -8.43 10.83 3.47
CA TYR A 128 -8.36 11.08 4.90
C TYR A 128 -7.91 9.87 5.73
N ASP A 129 -8.42 8.67 5.40
CA ASP A 129 -8.08 7.45 6.15
C ASP A 129 -6.70 6.85 5.77
N ALA A 130 -6.05 7.31 4.69
CA ALA A 130 -4.80 6.69 4.22
C ALA A 130 -3.64 6.74 5.23
N PRO A 131 -3.33 7.89 5.88
CA PRO A 131 -2.28 7.93 6.90
C PRO A 131 -2.57 7.02 8.09
N LYS A 132 -3.83 7.00 8.55
CA LYS A 132 -4.29 6.14 9.67
C LYS A 132 -4.15 4.66 9.30
N ASN A 133 -4.57 4.28 8.10
CA ASN A 133 -4.51 2.90 7.63
C ASN A 133 -3.05 2.44 7.41
N MET A 134 -2.17 3.31 6.90
CA MET A 134 -0.73 3.02 6.82
C MET A 134 -0.12 2.79 8.21
N ALA A 135 -0.45 3.64 9.19
CA ALA A 135 0.02 3.47 10.56
C ALA A 135 -0.49 2.16 11.19
N ALA A 136 -1.77 1.83 11.00
CA ALA A 136 -2.34 0.58 11.47
C ALA A 136 -1.73 -0.66 10.78
N PHE A 137 -1.37 -0.55 9.50
CA PHE A 137 -0.82 -1.66 8.73
C PHE A 137 0.67 -1.87 8.99
N TYR A 138 1.49 -0.82 9.05
CA TYR A 138 2.93 -0.97 9.26
C TYR A 138 3.32 -1.01 10.74
N GLY A 139 2.51 -0.45 11.64
CA GLY A 139 2.81 -0.40 13.07
C GLY A 139 4.19 0.22 13.32
N ARG A 140 5.07 -0.49 14.03
CA ARG A 140 6.43 -0.04 14.33
C ARG A 140 7.30 0.15 13.09
N ALA A 141 6.98 -0.51 11.98
CA ALA A 141 7.71 -0.37 10.73
C ALA A 141 7.40 0.93 9.97
N LEU A 142 6.41 1.72 10.42
CA LEU A 142 5.99 2.94 9.73
C LEU A 142 7.15 3.92 9.50
N GLY A 143 8.07 4.04 10.47
CA GLY A 143 9.24 4.92 10.37
C GLY A 143 10.28 4.48 9.33
N GLN A 144 10.15 3.29 8.76
CA GLN A 144 11.04 2.76 7.72
C GLN A 144 10.55 3.08 6.31
N LEU A 145 9.32 3.59 6.16
CA LEU A 145 8.78 3.96 4.87
C LEU A 145 9.51 5.18 4.30
N ARG A 146 9.60 5.23 2.98
CA ARG A 146 10.01 6.39 2.20
C ARG A 146 8.78 6.90 1.45
N LEU A 147 8.38 8.12 1.77
CA LEU A 147 7.22 8.76 1.17
C LEU A 147 7.69 9.76 0.12
N VAL A 148 7.18 9.63 -1.10
CA VAL A 148 7.41 10.57 -2.20
C VAL A 148 6.12 11.35 -2.42
N TRP A 149 6.22 12.68 -2.23
CA TRP A 149 5.15 13.61 -2.51
C TRP A 149 5.62 14.62 -3.56
N MET A 150 5.12 14.45 -4.78
CA MET A 150 5.37 15.33 -5.91
C MET A 150 4.38 16.49 -5.90
N LEU A 151 4.88 17.71 -5.97
CA LEU A 151 4.08 18.92 -6.14
C LEU A 151 4.32 19.51 -7.53
N ARG A 152 3.29 20.13 -8.08
CA ARG A 152 3.37 20.95 -9.29
C ARG A 152 2.64 22.25 -8.98
N ASP A 153 2.99 23.32 -9.71
CA ASP A 153 2.26 24.58 -9.68
C ASP A 153 0.74 24.29 -9.74
N PRO A 154 -0.04 24.70 -8.72
CA PRO A 154 -1.44 24.35 -8.61
C PRO A 154 -2.26 24.90 -9.79
N LEU A 155 -1.86 26.03 -10.38
CA LEU A 155 -2.51 26.62 -11.54
C LEU A 155 -2.21 25.86 -12.83
N LYS A 156 -1.13 25.06 -12.86
CA LYS A 156 -0.72 24.24 -14.02
C LYS A 156 -1.06 22.77 -13.86
N SER A 157 -1.42 22.33 -12.66
CA SER A 157 -1.66 20.92 -12.35
C SER A 157 -2.94 20.39 -12.99
N TYR A 158 -3.85 21.27 -13.41
CA TYR A 158 -5.17 20.90 -13.92
C TYR A 158 -5.40 21.17 -15.41
N GLY A 159 -4.37 21.64 -16.15
CA GLY A 159 -4.49 22.02 -17.57
C GLY A 159 -5.35 21.08 -18.45
N GLY A 160 -6.31 21.65 -19.19
CA GLY A 160 -7.23 20.95 -20.11
C GLY A 160 -8.69 20.91 -19.62
N ASP A 161 -9.48 19.89 -19.98
CA ASP A 161 -10.87 19.71 -19.47
C ASP A 161 -10.96 19.64 -17.93
N TRP A 162 -9.83 19.43 -17.25
CA TRP A 162 -9.73 19.44 -15.79
C TRP A 162 -9.60 20.86 -15.19
N ASP A 163 -9.31 21.89 -15.99
CA ASP A 163 -9.43 23.30 -15.60
C ASP A 163 -10.90 23.69 -15.35
N ARG A 164 -11.84 22.89 -15.89
CA ARG A 164 -13.28 23.02 -15.64
C ARG A 164 -13.74 22.25 -14.41
N VAL A 165 -12.89 21.37 -13.87
CA VAL A 165 -13.23 20.54 -12.71
C VAL A 165 -12.91 21.34 -11.46
N THR A 166 -13.94 21.98 -10.93
CA THR A 166 -13.85 22.77 -9.70
C THR A 166 -13.59 21.88 -8.50
N PHE A 167 -13.11 22.48 -7.40
CA PHE A 167 -13.01 21.83 -6.09
C PHE A 167 -14.32 21.12 -5.71
N ASP A 168 -15.46 21.72 -6.03
CA ASP A 168 -16.79 21.17 -5.78
C ASP A 168 -17.10 19.92 -6.59
N ALA A 169 -16.60 19.83 -7.82
CA ALA A 169 -16.86 18.69 -8.70
C ALA A 169 -16.03 17.44 -8.33
N PHE A 170 -14.80 17.61 -7.82
CA PHE A 170 -13.88 16.49 -7.59
C PHE A 170 -13.55 16.22 -6.13
N THR A 171 -13.37 17.28 -5.34
CA THR A 171 -12.82 17.18 -3.98
C THR A 171 -13.93 17.21 -2.94
N ALA A 172 -14.95 18.08 -3.09
CA ALA A 172 -16.07 18.16 -2.16
C ALA A 172 -16.82 16.83 -1.98
N PRO A 173 -17.09 16.00 -3.01
CA PRO A 173 -17.77 14.72 -2.82
C PRO A 173 -16.92 13.73 -2.01
N LYS A 174 -15.59 13.77 -2.17
CA LYS A 174 -14.66 12.92 -1.43
C LYS A 174 -14.50 13.37 0.03
N LEU A 175 -14.47 14.68 0.26
CA LEU A 175 -14.44 15.27 1.60
C LEU A 175 -15.75 15.06 2.35
N ASN A 176 -16.90 15.24 1.69
CA ASN A 176 -18.22 14.99 2.29
C ASN A 176 -18.37 13.53 2.68
N ARG A 177 -17.98 12.59 1.82
CA ARG A 177 -17.96 11.16 2.15
C ARG A 177 -17.04 10.85 3.34
N SER A 178 -15.91 11.54 3.45
CA SER A 178 -14.98 11.39 4.59
C SER A 178 -15.57 11.95 5.89
N ARG A 179 -16.34 13.05 5.80
CA ARG A 179 -17.07 13.64 6.95
C ARG A 179 -18.23 12.76 7.39
N GLU A 180 -18.97 12.17 6.47
CA GLU A 180 -20.08 11.24 6.76
C GLU A 180 -19.56 9.97 7.45
N THR A 181 -18.51 9.35 6.92
CA THR A 181 -17.86 8.19 7.56
C THR A 181 -17.16 8.54 8.88
N GLY A 182 -16.79 9.80 9.12
CA GLY A 182 -16.34 10.29 10.42
C GLY A 182 -17.51 10.37 11.41
N ARG A 183 -18.62 10.99 11.01
CA ARG A 183 -19.82 11.17 11.83
C ARG A 183 -20.45 9.85 12.24
N GLU A 184 -20.51 8.88 11.33
CA GLU A 184 -21.05 7.54 11.57
C GLU A 184 -20.19 6.73 12.56
N ARG A 185 -18.87 6.97 12.56
CA ARG A 185 -17.95 6.39 13.56
C ARG A 185 -18.13 7.01 14.96
N ASP A 186 -18.43 8.30 15.03
CA ASP A 186 -18.66 9.00 16.30
C ASP A 186 -20.00 8.60 16.94
N THR A 187 -21.07 8.43 16.17
CA THR A 187 -22.35 7.88 16.67
C THR A 187 -22.21 6.43 17.14
N LEU A 188 -21.56 5.57 16.35
CA LEU A 188 -21.32 4.17 16.75
C LEU A 188 -20.39 4.03 17.97
N SER A 189 -19.48 5.00 18.18
CA SER A 189 -18.63 5.04 19.38
C SER A 189 -19.35 5.61 20.61
N ALA A 190 -20.38 6.44 20.42
CA ALA A 190 -21.20 6.95 21.52
C ALA A 190 -22.20 5.89 22.01
N GLU A 191 -22.80 5.11 21.10
CA GLU A 191 -23.74 4.04 21.43
C GLU A 191 -23.09 2.83 22.12
N ARG A 192 -21.80 2.58 21.91
CA ARG A 192 -21.04 1.52 22.61
C ARG A 192 -20.57 1.90 24.02
N ARG A 193 -20.83 3.14 24.46
CA ARG A 193 -20.49 3.64 25.81
C ARG A 193 -21.70 3.81 26.72
N LEU A 194 -22.89 3.48 26.24
CA LEU A 194 -24.14 3.33 27.00
C LEU A 194 -24.43 1.84 27.20
#